data_AF-A0A840SN23-F1
#
_entry.id   AF-A0A840SN23-F1
#
_cell.length_a   1.000
_cell.length_b   1.000
_cell.length_c   1.000
_cell.angle_alpha   90.00
_cell.angle_beta   90.00
_cell.angle_gamma   90.00
#
_symmetry.space_group_name_H-M   'P 1'
#
loop_
_entity.id
_entity.type
_entity.pdbx_description
1 polymer ?
#
loop_
_entity_poly.entity_id
_entity_poly.type
_entity_poly.pdbx_seq_one_letter_code
_entity_poly.pdbx_strand_id
1 'polypeptide(L)'
;MVDTDTGRYLAFFRATEALKDTLRSGHTRGGRPESTAEHSWRLCLMAFTLADALPGIDIGRLIERLIIHDLGEAISGDVPAPAQQDDKTADERRDLLALIAPLPEPTRIRLLARWDEYNAVATPEARLAKGLDRLETVLQHTQGANPPDFDYAFNLAYGRDHTDAHPLLAALRAPVDAETARLANPKRDDRP
;
A
#
# COMPACT_ATOMS: atom_id res chain seq x y z
N MET A 1 -15.21 30.34 15.72
CA MET A 1 -14.05 30.67 14.86
C MET A 1 -13.59 29.39 14.20
N VAL A 2 -13.94 29.18 12.92
CA VAL A 2 -13.57 28.00 12.10
C VAL A 2 -12.69 28.46 10.90
N ASP A 3 -12.26 29.72 10.90
CA ASP A 3 -11.98 30.44 9.64
C ASP A 3 -10.51 30.39 9.19
N THR A 4 -9.54 30.17 10.08
CA THR A 4 -8.12 30.28 9.71
C THR A 4 -7.49 28.99 9.19
N ASP A 5 -8.01 27.82 9.61
CA ASP A 5 -7.44 26.51 9.22
C ASP A 5 -8.16 25.86 8.02
N THR A 6 -9.37 26.30 7.68
CA THR A 6 -10.15 25.65 6.61
C THR A 6 -9.46 25.75 5.25
N GLY A 7 -8.87 26.90 4.91
CA GLY A 7 -8.11 27.06 3.66
C GLY A 7 -6.88 26.13 3.57
N ARG A 8 -6.23 25.88 4.70
CA ARG A 8 -5.07 24.97 4.83
C ARG A 8 -5.46 23.51 4.57
N TYR A 9 -6.56 23.07 5.17
CA TYR A 9 -7.12 21.74 4.91
C TYR A 9 -7.56 21.58 3.45
N LEU A 10 -8.25 22.57 2.89
CA LEU A 10 -8.69 22.54 1.49
C LEU A 10 -7.51 22.49 0.52
N ALA A 11 -6.41 23.19 0.79
CA ALA A 11 -5.20 23.12 -0.02
C ALA A 11 -4.60 21.70 -0.02
N PHE A 12 -4.50 21.07 1.14
CA PHE A 12 -4.06 19.68 1.26
C PHE A 12 -5.01 18.73 0.51
N PHE A 13 -6.33 18.82 0.73
CA PHE A 13 -7.30 17.93 0.08
C PHE A 13 -7.28 18.03 -1.44
N ARG A 14 -7.10 19.25 -1.98
CA ARG A 14 -6.95 19.47 -3.42
C ARG A 14 -5.68 18.83 -3.96
N ALA A 15 -4.58 18.89 -3.22
CA ALA A 15 -3.31 18.29 -3.64
C ALA A 15 -3.35 16.75 -3.57
N THR A 16 -3.91 16.18 -2.51
CA THR A 16 -4.01 14.71 -2.35
C THR A 16 -4.92 14.04 -3.36
N GLU A 17 -5.80 14.81 -3.99
CA GLU A 17 -6.73 14.30 -5.02
C GLU A 17 -5.99 13.63 -6.19
N ALA A 18 -4.76 14.08 -6.48
CA ALA A 18 -3.89 13.51 -7.50
C ALA A 18 -3.69 11.98 -7.36
N LEU A 19 -3.77 11.41 -6.15
CA LEU A 19 -3.66 9.96 -5.95
C LEU A 19 -4.74 9.14 -6.65
N LYS A 20 -5.86 9.76 -7.05
CA LYS A 20 -6.88 9.08 -7.85
C LYS A 20 -6.39 8.77 -9.26
N ASP A 21 -5.48 9.60 -9.77
CA ASP A 21 -4.87 9.48 -11.10
C ASP A 21 -3.42 8.97 -11.04
N THR A 22 -2.80 8.89 -9.86
CA THR A 22 -1.53 8.18 -9.67
C THR A 22 -1.74 6.69 -9.89
N LEU A 23 -1.33 6.18 -11.05
CA LEU A 23 -1.52 4.77 -11.44
C LEU A 23 -0.39 3.89 -10.94
N ARG A 24 -0.74 2.68 -10.50
CA ARG A 24 0.18 1.63 -10.08
C ARG A 24 0.38 0.59 -11.17
N SER A 25 1.38 -0.27 -11.00
CA SER A 25 1.62 -1.42 -11.89
C SER A 25 0.56 -2.52 -11.82
N GLY A 26 -0.21 -2.60 -10.73
CA GLY A 26 -1.31 -3.54 -10.58
C GLY A 26 -2.46 -3.25 -11.54
N HIS A 27 -3.00 -4.27 -12.18
CA HIS A 27 -4.14 -4.12 -13.10
C HIS A 27 -5.41 -4.68 -12.48
N THR A 28 -6.53 -3.99 -12.65
CA THR A 28 -7.86 -4.51 -12.31
C THR A 28 -8.21 -5.71 -13.21
N ARG A 29 -9.23 -6.48 -12.82
CA ARG A 29 -9.76 -7.57 -13.67
C ARG A 29 -10.23 -7.08 -15.05
N GLY A 30 -10.64 -5.82 -15.15
CA GLY A 30 -11.02 -5.17 -16.41
C GLY A 30 -9.83 -4.67 -17.25
N GLY A 31 -8.60 -4.82 -16.78
CA GLY A 31 -7.38 -4.42 -17.49
C GLY A 31 -6.98 -2.96 -17.32
N ARG A 32 -7.73 -2.16 -16.55
CA ARG A 32 -7.30 -0.80 -16.19
C ARG A 32 -6.24 -0.89 -15.08
N PRO A 33 -5.13 -0.11 -15.15
CA PRO A 33 -4.24 0.07 -14.00
C PRO A 33 -5.01 0.61 -12.79
N GLU A 34 -4.79 0.04 -11.61
CA GLU A 34 -5.35 0.59 -10.37
C GLU A 34 -4.66 1.92 -10.02
N SER A 35 -5.32 2.75 -9.22
CA SER A 35 -4.67 3.95 -8.66
C SER A 35 -4.21 3.74 -7.22
N THR A 36 -3.24 4.55 -6.76
CA THR A 36 -2.76 4.55 -5.37
C THR A 36 -3.88 4.82 -4.37
N ALA A 37 -4.89 5.63 -4.74
CA ALA A 37 -6.08 5.81 -3.93
C ALA A 37 -6.93 4.53 -3.81
N GLU A 38 -7.11 3.77 -4.90
CA GLU A 38 -7.86 2.50 -4.91
C GLU A 38 -7.16 1.43 -4.07
N HIS A 39 -5.83 1.33 -4.20
CA HIS A 39 -4.95 0.48 -3.37
C HIS A 39 -5.13 0.78 -1.88
N SER A 40 -4.95 2.05 -1.50
CA SER A 40 -5.07 2.50 -0.11
C SER A 40 -6.47 2.25 0.48
N TRP A 41 -7.53 2.44 -0.32
CA TRP A 41 -8.89 2.11 0.08
C TRP A 41 -9.05 0.60 0.37
N ARG A 42 -8.56 -0.27 -0.52
CA ARG A 42 -8.68 -1.72 -0.36
C ARG A 42 -7.89 -2.22 0.84
N LEU A 43 -6.71 -1.65 1.10
CA LEU A 43 -5.96 -1.91 2.33
C LEU A 43 -6.75 -1.58 3.59
N CYS A 44 -7.41 -0.42 3.64
CA CYS A 44 -8.25 -0.03 4.77
C CYS A 44 -9.42 -1.01 4.96
N LEU A 45 -10.04 -1.46 3.87
CA LEU A 45 -11.10 -2.48 3.91
C LEU A 45 -10.58 -3.82 4.46
N MET A 46 -9.37 -4.25 4.06
CA MET A 46 -8.75 -5.47 4.58
C MET A 46 -8.47 -5.34 6.08
N ALA A 47 -7.85 -4.25 6.52
CA ALA A 47 -7.58 -4.02 7.95
C ALA A 47 -8.86 -3.99 8.79
N PHE A 48 -9.89 -3.30 8.29
CA PHE A 48 -11.19 -3.20 8.98
C PHE A 48 -11.89 -4.55 9.10
N THR A 49 -11.88 -5.37 8.04
CA THR A 49 -12.55 -6.68 8.06
C THR A 49 -11.79 -7.74 8.86
N LEU A 50 -10.49 -7.57 9.05
CA LEU A 50 -9.65 -8.46 9.87
C LEU A 50 -9.62 -8.08 11.36
N ALA A 51 -10.38 -7.06 11.79
CA ALA A 51 -10.32 -6.52 13.15
C ALA A 51 -10.46 -7.59 14.26
N ASP A 52 -11.46 -8.47 14.16
CA ASP A 52 -11.71 -9.52 15.15
C ASP A 52 -10.59 -10.59 15.18
N ALA A 53 -9.85 -10.73 14.08
CA ALA A 53 -8.73 -11.66 13.95
C ALA A 53 -7.38 -11.06 14.37
N LEU A 54 -7.36 -9.79 14.81
CA LEU A 54 -6.16 -9.04 15.19
C LEU A 54 -6.25 -8.54 16.65
N PRO A 55 -6.33 -9.44 17.64
CA PRO A 55 -6.42 -9.04 19.04
C PRO A 55 -5.17 -8.26 19.47
N GLY A 56 -5.38 -7.15 20.17
CA GLY A 56 -4.30 -6.29 20.67
C GLY A 56 -3.75 -5.27 19.67
N ILE A 57 -4.32 -5.20 18.46
CA ILE A 57 -4.00 -4.19 17.45
C ILE A 57 -5.01 -3.05 17.52
N ASP A 58 -4.52 -1.81 17.54
CA ASP A 58 -5.38 -0.64 17.35
C ASP A 58 -5.69 -0.47 15.86
N ILE A 59 -6.87 -0.93 15.45
CA ILE A 59 -7.32 -0.90 14.04
C ILE A 59 -7.41 0.54 13.51
N GLY A 60 -7.76 1.51 14.35
CA GLY A 60 -7.78 2.92 13.95
C GLY A 60 -6.38 3.42 13.59
N ARG A 61 -5.37 3.06 14.39
CA ARG A 61 -3.96 3.37 14.13
C ARG A 61 -3.38 2.60 12.95
N LEU A 62 -3.84 1.37 12.70
CA LEU A 62 -3.47 0.59 11.52
C LEU A 62 -4.00 1.28 10.25
N ILE A 63 -5.29 1.63 10.22
CA ILE A 63 -5.92 2.34 9.10
C ILE A 63 -5.27 3.71 8.88
N GLU A 64 -4.94 4.46 9.94
CA GLU A 64 -4.22 5.74 9.82
C GLU A 64 -2.92 5.58 9.01
N ARG A 65 -2.17 4.50 9.22
CA ARG A 65 -0.93 4.22 8.46
C ARG A 65 -1.24 3.85 7.01
N LEU A 66 -2.24 2.99 6.78
CA LEU A 66 -2.62 2.54 5.45
C LEU A 66 -3.13 3.69 4.56
N ILE A 67 -3.82 4.67 5.14
CA ILE A 67 -4.29 5.85 4.39
C ILE A 67 -3.12 6.75 3.96
N ILE A 68 -2.04 6.81 4.77
CA ILE A 68 -0.99 7.81 4.58
C ILE A 68 0.27 7.28 3.91
N HIS A 69 0.47 5.96 3.85
CA HIS A 69 1.75 5.35 3.51
C HIS A 69 2.30 5.80 2.15
N ASP A 70 1.43 5.91 1.14
CA ASP A 70 1.78 6.31 -0.22
C ASP A 70 1.37 7.76 -0.54
N LEU A 71 1.14 8.62 0.48
CA LEU A 71 0.74 10.01 0.24
C LEU A 71 1.75 10.78 -0.62
N GLY A 72 3.05 10.52 -0.46
CA GLY A 72 4.11 11.17 -1.25
C GLY A 72 3.96 10.95 -2.77
N GLU A 73 3.34 9.84 -3.19
CA GLU A 73 3.13 9.50 -4.60
C GLU A 73 2.18 10.48 -5.32
N ALA A 74 1.49 11.36 -4.58
CA ALA A 74 0.72 12.47 -5.17
C ALA A 74 1.60 13.49 -5.92
N ILE A 75 2.91 13.51 -5.64
CA ILE A 75 3.87 14.45 -6.24
C ILE A 75 4.70 13.77 -7.33
N SER A 76 5.40 12.69 -7.00
CA SER A 76 6.34 12.03 -7.93
C SER A 76 5.80 10.77 -8.61
N GLY A 77 4.59 10.33 -8.25
CA GLY A 77 3.97 9.12 -8.78
C GLY A 77 4.39 7.83 -8.07
N ASP A 78 3.78 6.71 -8.46
CA ASP A 78 4.17 5.36 -8.03
C ASP A 78 5.38 4.86 -8.82
N VAL A 79 6.30 4.20 -8.13
CA VAL A 79 7.44 3.50 -8.72
C VAL A 79 7.35 2.01 -8.36
N PRO A 80 7.10 1.13 -9.35
CA PRO A 80 6.92 -0.30 -9.11
C PRO A 80 8.12 -0.94 -8.44
N ALA A 81 7.89 -1.91 -7.55
CA ALA A 81 8.94 -2.56 -6.75
C ALA A 81 10.20 -3.00 -7.54
N PRO A 82 10.10 -3.59 -8.74
CA PRO A 82 11.28 -3.98 -9.52
C PRO A 82 12.13 -2.81 -10.04
N ALA A 83 11.58 -1.60 -10.08
CA ALA A 83 12.22 -0.38 -10.59
C ALA A 83 12.66 0.59 -9.49
N GLN A 84 12.49 0.23 -8.21
CA GLN A 84 12.85 1.10 -7.08
C GLN A 84 14.37 1.19 -6.91
N GLN A 85 14.84 2.38 -6.53
CA GLN A 85 16.25 2.69 -6.23
C GLN A 85 16.43 2.92 -4.72
N ASP A 86 17.68 2.92 -4.25
CA ASP A 86 18.03 3.03 -2.83
C ASP A 86 17.53 4.33 -2.16
N ASP A 87 17.30 5.39 -2.93
CA ASP A 87 16.85 6.70 -2.45
C ASP A 87 15.32 6.88 -2.40
N LYS A 88 14.52 5.89 -2.86
CA LYS A 88 13.06 6.00 -2.95
C LYS A 88 12.41 6.51 -1.66
N THR A 89 12.77 5.93 -0.52
CA THR A 89 12.17 6.33 0.77
C THR A 89 12.52 7.76 1.15
N ALA A 90 13.73 8.24 0.82
CA ALA A 90 14.10 9.63 1.09
C ALA A 90 13.33 10.61 0.19
N ASP A 91 13.11 10.23 -1.07
CA ASP A 91 12.33 10.98 -2.04
C ASP A 91 10.85 11.05 -1.65
N GLU A 92 10.23 9.91 -1.34
CA GLU A 92 8.84 9.84 -0.85
C GLU A 92 8.65 10.66 0.42
N ARG A 93 9.64 10.65 1.33
CA ARG A 93 9.59 11.46 2.55
C ARG A 93 9.62 12.96 2.25
N ARG A 94 10.44 13.39 1.28
CA ARG A 94 10.50 14.79 0.82
C ARG A 94 9.16 15.19 0.21
N ASP A 95 8.56 14.32 -0.59
CA ASP A 95 7.29 14.58 -1.24
C ASP A 95 6.14 14.64 -0.25
N LEU A 96 6.12 13.74 0.73
CA LEU A 96 5.17 13.82 1.85
C LEU A 96 5.29 15.16 2.58
N LEU A 97 6.51 15.60 2.91
CA LEU A 97 6.75 16.87 3.60
C LEU A 97 6.20 18.06 2.79
N ALA A 98 6.40 18.06 1.47
CA ALA A 98 5.86 19.07 0.58
C ALA A 98 4.32 19.03 0.54
N LEU A 99 3.74 17.83 0.43
CA LEU A 99 2.30 17.62 0.35
C LEU A 99 1.57 18.06 1.63
N ILE A 100 2.11 17.74 2.81
CA ILE A 100 1.49 18.08 4.09
C ILE A 100 1.82 19.51 4.55
N ALA A 101 2.74 20.23 3.89
CA ALA A 101 3.15 21.58 4.28
C ALA A 101 1.99 22.56 4.54
N PRO A 102 0.87 22.54 3.77
CA PRO A 102 -0.28 23.39 4.03
C PRO A 102 -0.99 23.09 5.35
N LEU A 103 -0.93 21.88 5.91
CA LEU A 103 -1.67 21.51 7.12
C LEU A 103 -1.17 22.26 8.37
N PRO A 104 -2.00 22.42 9.42
CA PRO A 104 -1.55 22.90 10.71
C PRO A 104 -0.44 22.03 11.29
N GLU A 105 0.50 22.65 12.02
CA GLU A 105 1.71 21.99 12.51
C GLU A 105 1.46 20.69 13.31
N PRO A 106 0.49 20.64 14.27
CA PRO A 106 0.22 19.40 15.00
C PRO A 106 -0.18 18.23 14.09
N THR A 107 -0.94 18.52 13.02
CA THR A 107 -1.35 17.51 12.04
C THR A 107 -0.16 17.03 11.21
N ARG A 108 0.72 17.95 10.78
CA ARG A 108 1.93 17.58 10.02
C ARG A 108 2.85 16.67 10.82
N ILE A 109 3.11 17.02 12.08
CA ILE A 109 3.96 16.22 12.98
C ILE A 109 3.38 14.82 13.14
N ARG A 110 2.06 14.71 13.35
CA ARG A 110 1.39 13.41 13.46
C ARG A 110 1.55 12.58 12.19
N LEU A 111 1.21 13.12 11.02
CA LEU A 111 1.29 12.39 9.75
C LEU A 111 2.72 11.92 9.46
N LEU A 112 3.71 12.79 9.63
CA LEU A 112 5.10 12.45 9.41
C LEU A 112 5.58 11.34 10.36
N ALA A 113 5.25 11.42 11.65
CA ALA A 113 5.62 10.39 12.61
C ALA A 113 5.01 9.02 12.26
N ARG A 114 3.76 8.98 11.81
CA ARG A 114 3.09 7.73 11.40
C ARG A 114 3.70 7.13 10.13
N TRP A 115 4.08 7.99 9.19
CA TRP A 115 4.77 7.58 7.97
C TRP A 115 6.19 7.07 8.27
N ASP A 116 6.93 7.75 9.15
CA ASP A 116 8.26 7.32 9.59
C ASP A 116 8.18 5.97 10.33
N GLU A 117 7.17 5.77 11.20
CA GLU A 117 6.91 4.49 11.88
C GLU A 117 6.56 3.34 10.91
N TYR A 118 5.81 3.63 9.84
CA TYR A 118 5.47 2.66 8.79
C TYR A 118 6.74 2.19 8.07
N ASN A 119 7.58 3.13 7.63
CA ASN A 119 8.81 2.81 6.91
C ASN A 119 9.86 2.12 7.79
N ALA A 120 9.95 2.51 9.06
CA ALA A 120 10.82 1.86 10.03
C ALA A 120 10.28 0.52 10.56
N VAL A 121 9.04 0.15 10.20
CA VAL A 121 8.39 -1.10 10.67
C VAL A 121 8.42 -1.19 12.21
N ALA A 122 8.22 -0.04 12.87
CA ALA A 122 8.60 0.15 14.27
C ALA A 122 7.55 -0.32 15.30
N THR A 123 6.28 -0.38 14.89
CA THR A 123 5.13 -0.72 15.75
C THR A 123 4.40 -1.97 15.26
N PRO A 124 3.62 -2.66 16.09
CA PRO A 124 2.77 -3.78 15.64
C PRO A 124 1.85 -3.38 14.48
N GLU A 125 1.24 -2.19 14.56
CA GLU A 125 0.41 -1.64 13.48
C GLU A 125 1.23 -1.37 12.21
N ALA A 126 2.45 -0.84 12.33
CA ALA A 126 3.32 -0.62 11.16
C ALA A 126 3.75 -1.93 10.49
N ARG A 127 4.06 -2.97 11.28
CA ARG A 127 4.37 -4.32 10.77
C ARG A 127 3.21 -4.91 10.00
N LEU A 128 2.01 -4.82 10.56
CA LEU A 128 0.79 -5.27 9.89
C LEU A 128 0.48 -4.45 8.65
N ALA A 129 0.64 -3.12 8.71
CA ALA A 129 0.43 -2.25 7.55
C ALA A 129 1.34 -2.66 6.40
N LYS A 130 2.64 -2.85 6.66
CA LYS A 130 3.62 -3.26 5.65
C LYS A 130 3.31 -4.65 5.08
N GLY A 131 2.90 -5.59 5.93
CA GLY A 131 2.49 -6.93 5.49
C GLY A 131 1.21 -6.91 4.64
N LEU A 132 0.21 -6.10 5.02
CA LEU A 132 -1.02 -5.92 4.25
C LEU A 132 -0.74 -5.27 2.89
N ASP A 133 0.11 -4.24 2.83
CA ASP A 133 0.53 -3.58 1.57
C ASP A 133 1.13 -4.60 0.58
N ARG A 134 2.03 -5.47 1.06
CA ARG A 134 2.62 -6.53 0.24
C ARG A 134 1.61 -7.61 -0.16
N LEU A 135 0.74 -8.01 0.76
CA LEU A 135 -0.29 -9.02 0.50
C LEU A 135 -1.31 -8.54 -0.53
N GLU A 136 -1.80 -7.30 -0.40
CA GLU A 136 -2.75 -6.68 -1.32
C GLU A 136 -2.14 -6.63 -2.72
N THR A 137 -0.91 -6.15 -2.85
CA THR A 137 -0.20 -6.04 -4.15
C THR A 137 -0.16 -7.38 -4.88
N VAL A 138 0.24 -8.45 -4.17
CA VAL A 138 0.32 -9.79 -4.79
C VAL A 138 -1.06 -10.36 -5.08
N LEU A 139 -2.04 -10.12 -4.21
CA LEU A 139 -3.44 -10.52 -4.44
C LEU A 139 -3.99 -9.81 -5.69
N GLN A 140 -3.75 -8.51 -5.86
CA GLN A 140 -4.13 -7.76 -7.04
C GLN A 140 -3.52 -8.37 -8.31
N HIS A 141 -2.23 -8.71 -8.28
CA HIS A 141 -1.59 -9.36 -9.42
C HIS A 141 -2.26 -10.71 -9.77
N THR A 142 -2.71 -11.52 -8.81
CA THR A 142 -3.39 -12.79 -9.15
C THR A 142 -4.75 -12.61 -9.83
N GLN A 143 -5.47 -11.52 -9.56
CA GLN A 143 -6.81 -11.28 -10.12
C GLN A 143 -6.83 -10.32 -11.32
N GLY A 144 -5.73 -9.60 -11.54
CA GLY A 144 -5.59 -8.57 -12.56
C GLY A 144 -5.44 -9.13 -13.97
N ALA A 145 -5.97 -8.41 -14.96
CA ALA A 145 -5.63 -8.66 -16.36
C ALA A 145 -4.26 -8.04 -16.67
N ASN A 146 -3.19 -8.66 -16.15
CA ASN A 146 -1.83 -8.16 -16.29
C ASN A 146 -1.32 -8.30 -17.73
N PRO A 147 -0.33 -7.49 -18.13
CA PRO A 147 0.34 -7.63 -19.43
C PRO A 147 0.91 -9.04 -19.67
N PRO A 148 1.04 -9.49 -20.94
CA PRO A 148 1.55 -10.82 -21.27
C PRO A 148 2.95 -11.16 -20.74
N ASP A 149 3.78 -10.14 -20.49
CA ASP A 149 5.15 -10.23 -20.00
C ASP A 149 5.27 -10.05 -18.47
N PHE A 150 4.15 -10.03 -17.75
CA PHE A 150 4.14 -9.89 -16.29
C PHE A 150 4.87 -11.06 -15.59
N ASP A 151 5.85 -10.74 -14.73
CA ASP A 151 6.61 -11.72 -13.97
C ASP A 151 5.92 -12.12 -12.67
N TYR A 152 5.06 -13.14 -12.73
CA TYR A 152 4.43 -13.71 -11.54
C TYR A 152 5.44 -14.37 -10.59
N ALA A 153 6.61 -14.83 -11.06
CA ALA A 153 7.56 -15.52 -10.20
C ALA A 153 8.22 -14.56 -9.19
N PHE A 154 8.42 -13.29 -9.57
CA PHE A 154 8.86 -12.22 -8.66
C PHE A 154 8.00 -12.15 -7.39
N ASN A 155 6.67 -12.24 -7.55
CA ASN A 155 5.74 -12.13 -6.44
C ASN A 155 5.98 -13.19 -5.36
N LEU A 156 6.45 -14.40 -5.69
CA LEU A 156 6.64 -15.50 -4.74
C LEU A 156 7.67 -15.17 -3.63
N ALA A 157 8.62 -14.29 -3.91
CA ALA A 157 9.59 -13.80 -2.93
C ALA A 157 9.21 -12.41 -2.38
N TYR A 158 8.51 -11.60 -3.17
CA TYR A 158 8.18 -10.22 -2.83
C TYR A 158 7.37 -10.10 -1.53
N GLY A 159 7.93 -9.34 -0.58
CA GLY A 159 7.29 -8.99 0.68
C GLY A 159 7.06 -10.13 1.66
N ARG A 160 7.69 -11.29 1.44
CA ARG A 160 7.55 -12.46 2.33
C ARG A 160 8.00 -12.19 3.75
N ASP A 161 9.11 -11.48 3.90
CA ASP A 161 9.63 -11.06 5.21
C ASP A 161 8.61 -10.26 6.04
N HIS A 162 7.72 -9.51 5.38
CA HIS A 162 6.65 -8.77 6.02
C HIS A 162 5.38 -9.60 6.22
N THR A 163 4.96 -10.41 5.25
CA THR A 163 3.76 -11.26 5.40
C THR A 163 3.98 -12.39 6.40
N ASP A 164 5.18 -12.98 6.43
CA ASP A 164 5.51 -14.11 7.29
C ASP A 164 5.77 -13.66 8.74
N ALA A 165 5.95 -12.35 8.97
CA ALA A 165 6.11 -11.77 10.30
C ALA A 165 4.83 -11.82 11.16
N HIS A 166 3.66 -12.11 10.57
CA HIS A 166 2.40 -12.28 11.30
C HIS A 166 1.65 -13.55 10.87
N PRO A 167 1.26 -14.45 11.80
CA PRO A 167 0.65 -15.73 11.45
C PRO A 167 -0.60 -15.63 10.56
N LEU A 168 -1.47 -14.64 10.82
CA LEU A 168 -2.66 -14.40 10.01
C LEU A 168 -2.30 -13.99 8.57
N LEU A 169 -1.30 -13.13 8.39
CA LEU A 169 -0.90 -12.68 7.05
C LEU A 169 -0.23 -13.81 6.28
N ALA A 170 0.61 -14.61 6.94
CA ALA A 170 1.19 -15.82 6.34
C ALA A 170 0.10 -16.81 5.88
N ALA A 171 -0.94 -17.02 6.71
CA ALA A 171 -2.06 -17.89 6.38
C ALA A 171 -2.89 -17.39 5.20
N LEU A 172 -3.12 -16.07 5.12
CA LEU A 172 -3.80 -15.44 3.98
C LEU A 172 -2.93 -15.47 2.71
N ARG A 173 -1.62 -15.32 2.85
CA ARG A 173 -0.67 -15.29 1.73
C ARG A 173 -0.49 -16.66 1.08
N ALA A 174 -0.55 -17.75 1.84
CA ALA A 174 -0.34 -19.11 1.34
C ALA A 174 -1.21 -19.50 0.13
N PRO A 175 -2.55 -19.32 0.12
CA PRO A 175 -3.36 -19.61 -1.06
C PRO A 175 -3.04 -18.67 -2.24
N VAL A 176 -2.72 -17.40 -1.98
CA VAL A 176 -2.33 -16.43 -3.02
C VAL A 176 -1.01 -16.85 -3.68
N ASP A 177 -0.05 -17.36 -2.92
CA ASP A 177 1.20 -17.90 -3.45
C ASP A 177 0.97 -19.16 -4.30
N ALA A 178 0.05 -20.04 -3.88
CA ALA A 178 -0.31 -21.21 -4.66
C ALA A 178 -0.92 -20.81 -6.02
N GLU A 179 -1.77 -19.77 -6.05
CA GLU A 179 -2.31 -19.20 -7.28
C GLU A 179 -1.23 -18.53 -8.14
N THR A 180 -0.38 -17.70 -7.52
CA THR A 180 0.77 -17.06 -8.16
C THR A 180 1.69 -18.10 -8.83
N ALA A 181 1.98 -19.22 -8.16
CA ALA A 181 2.82 -20.28 -8.70
C ALA A 181 2.22 -20.98 -9.92
N ARG A 182 0.87 -21.09 -9.99
CA ARG A 182 0.16 -21.60 -11.18
C ARG A 182 0.26 -20.61 -12.33
N LEU A 183 0.02 -19.32 -12.07
CA LEU A 183 0.12 -18.25 -13.06
C LEU A 183 1.53 -18.08 -13.62
N ALA A 184 2.56 -18.29 -12.80
CA ALA A 184 3.96 -18.29 -13.23
C ALA A 184 4.33 -19.50 -14.12
N ASN A 185 3.57 -20.60 -14.03
CA ASN A 185 3.83 -21.84 -14.78
C ASN A 185 2.55 -22.42 -15.41
N PRO A 186 1.90 -21.70 -16.35
CA PRO A 186 0.59 -22.08 -16.87
C PRO A 186 0.60 -23.43 -17.60
N LYS A 187 1.77 -23.85 -18.11
CA LYS A 187 1.96 -25.11 -18.85
C LYS A 187 1.94 -26.39 -17.99
N ARG A 188 1.69 -26.30 -16.67
CA ARG A 188 1.68 -27.47 -15.77
C ARG A 188 0.28 -28.03 -15.47
N ASP A 189 -0.79 -27.29 -15.79
CA ASP A 189 -2.18 -27.71 -15.54
C ASP A 189 -2.80 -28.47 -16.73
N ASP A 190 -2.15 -28.43 -17.89
CA ASP A 190 -2.45 -29.31 -19.02
C ASP A 190 -1.58 -30.58 -18.96
N ARG A 191 -1.94 -31.52 -18.09
CA ARG A 191 -1.56 -32.94 -18.27
C ARG A 191 -2.79 -33.82 -18.12
N PRO A 192 -2.88 -34.85 -18.97
CA PRO A 192 -4.05 -35.22 -19.77
C PRO A 192 -5.26 -35.72 -18.99
#